data_AF-A0A0G4LP66-F1
#
_entry.id   AF-A0A0G4LP66-F1
#
_cell.length_a   1.000
_cell.length_b   1.000
_cell.length_c   1.000
_cell.angle_alpha   90.00
_cell.angle_beta   90.00
_cell.angle_gamma   90.00
#
_symmetry.space_group_name_H-M   'P 1'
#
loop_
_entity.id
_entity.type
_entity.pdbx_description
1 polymer ?
#
loop_
_entity_poly.entity_id
_entity_poly.type
_entity_poly.pdbx_seq_one_letter_code
_entity_poly.pdbx_strand_id
1 'polypeptide(L)'
;MTATTIGPPLGPIISGFASTIDWRLTFWIGLALLVLGLPALITLPETYVPVIRHRLKQKARKAERASQAEKASRDDPDMPALTKTETLSGNIQVIFARPFTMMVREPVVLFSSLYMALVYSILYLFFQAYPIIFQGVYDMEPGFVGLAFLPVLGGSAAALAVFMWFSAYHAAALRRGASWTRQDEYRRLPLACIGGPALSLSLFWLGWSSRA
;
A
#
# COMPACT_ATOMS: atom_id res chain seq x y z
N MET A 1 -3.81 -1.75 0.36
CA MET A 1 -3.41 -1.17 1.66
C MET A 1 -3.40 -2.21 2.77
N THR A 2 -4.28 -3.21 2.76
CA THR A 2 -4.32 -4.25 3.81
C THR A 2 -3.11 -5.20 3.75
N ALA A 3 -2.64 -5.56 2.55
CA ALA A 3 -1.40 -6.33 2.39
C ALA A 3 -0.18 -5.64 3.01
N THR A 4 -0.12 -4.29 2.97
CA THR A 4 0.99 -3.51 3.54
C THR A 4 0.83 -3.26 5.04
N THR A 5 -0.39 -3.32 5.60
CA THR A 5 -0.63 -3.08 7.04
C THR A 5 -0.55 -4.36 7.88
N ILE A 6 -0.69 -5.54 7.28
CA ILE A 6 -0.58 -6.84 7.98
C ILE A 6 0.88 -7.21 8.29
N GLY A 7 1.83 -6.78 7.46
CA GLY A 7 3.25 -7.10 7.63
C GLY A 7 3.85 -6.60 8.95
N PRO A 8 3.77 -5.29 9.27
CA PRO A 8 4.40 -4.74 10.46
C PRO A 8 3.93 -5.35 11.79
N PRO A 9 2.63 -5.63 12.03
CA PRO A 9 2.17 -6.31 13.25
C PRO A 9 2.53 -7.80 13.33
N LEU A 10 2.70 -8.49 12.19
CA LEU A 10 3.15 -9.89 12.18
C LEU A 10 4.60 -10.06 12.63
N GLY A 11 5.44 -9.06 12.37
CA GLY A 11 6.86 -9.08 12.77
C GLY A 11 7.05 -9.32 14.26
N PRO A 12 6.53 -8.45 15.15
CA PRO A 12 6.60 -8.59 16.60
C PRO A 12 6.03 -9.90 17.15
N ILE A 13 4.99 -10.46 16.52
CA ILE A 13 4.42 -11.75 16.91
C ILE A 13 5.46 -12.86 16.70
N ILE A 14 6.04 -12.94 15.50
CA ILE A 14 7.02 -13.97 15.15
C ILE A 14 8.32 -13.75 15.94
N SER A 15 8.80 -12.51 16.03
CA SER A 15 10.05 -12.19 16.73
C SER A 15 9.94 -12.35 18.24
N GLY A 16 8.77 -12.07 18.83
CA GLY A 16 8.53 -12.23 20.26
C GLY A 16 8.73 -13.68 20.71
N PHE A 17 8.15 -14.64 19.98
CA PHE A 17 8.34 -16.08 20.25
C PHE A 17 9.71 -16.62 19.82
N ALA A 18 10.32 -16.08 18.76
CA ALA A 18 11.67 -16.51 18.36
C ALA A 18 12.74 -16.05 19.38
N SER A 19 12.55 -14.87 19.96
CA SER A 19 13.51 -14.25 20.89
C SER A 19 13.62 -14.96 22.25
N THR A 20 12.61 -15.74 22.66
CA THR A 20 12.66 -16.51 23.91
C THR A 20 13.60 -17.71 23.81
N ILE A 21 13.86 -18.20 22.59
CA ILE A 21 14.79 -19.31 22.32
C ILE A 21 16.17 -18.75 21.98
N ASP A 22 16.24 -17.91 20.94
CA ASP A 22 17.49 -17.34 20.44
C ASP A 22 17.21 -16.06 19.64
N TRP A 23 17.87 -14.96 20.00
CA TRP A 23 17.69 -13.68 19.28
C TRP A 23 18.09 -13.75 17.79
N ARG A 24 19.00 -14.65 17.43
CA ARG A 24 19.48 -14.86 16.05
C ARG A 24 18.42 -15.51 15.17
N LEU A 25 17.53 -16.33 15.73
CA LEU A 25 16.48 -17.03 14.98
C LEU A 25 15.53 -16.05 14.29
N THR A 26 15.28 -14.88 14.88
CA THR A 26 14.48 -13.82 14.27
C THR A 26 15.01 -13.41 12.88
N PHE A 27 16.33 -13.30 12.73
CA PHE A 27 16.95 -12.95 11.45
C PHE A 27 16.88 -14.10 10.43
N TRP A 28 17.05 -15.34 10.89
CA TRP A 28 16.92 -16.53 10.04
C TRP A 28 15.49 -16.72 9.52
N ILE A 29 14.48 -16.48 10.35
CA ILE A 29 13.08 -16.53 9.95
C ILE A 29 12.78 -15.43 8.93
N GLY A 30 13.30 -14.21 9.14
CA GLY A 30 13.19 -13.12 8.17
C GLY A 30 13.81 -13.48 6.81
N LEU A 31 14.99 -14.10 6.82
CA LEU A 31 15.66 -14.58 5.60
C LEU A 31 14.84 -15.66 4.89
N ALA A 32 14.29 -16.62 5.64
CA ALA A 32 13.46 -17.69 5.08
C ALA A 32 12.20 -17.13 4.38
N LEU A 33 11.54 -16.14 4.99
CA LEU A 33 10.39 -15.46 4.39
C LEU A 33 10.75 -14.71 3.10
N LEU A 34 11.92 -14.05 3.06
CA LEU A 34 12.42 -13.40 1.85
C LEU A 34 12.66 -14.41 0.72
N VAL A 35 13.33 -15.52 1.04
CA VAL A 35 13.64 -16.59 0.08
C VAL A 35 12.36 -17.22 -0.47
N LEU A 36 11.34 -17.42 0.38
CA LEU A 36 10.05 -17.93 -0.05
C LEU A 36 9.27 -16.94 -0.94
N GLY A 37 9.46 -15.62 -0.74
CA GLY A 37 8.83 -14.58 -1.55
C GLY A 37 9.48 -14.33 -2.92
N LEU A 38 10.77 -14.66 -3.06
CA LEU A 38 11.54 -14.45 -4.30
C LEU A 38 10.92 -15.12 -5.55
N PRO A 39 10.46 -16.38 -5.51
CA PRO A 39 9.77 -17.01 -6.63
C PRO A 39 8.52 -16.26 -7.09
N ALA A 40 7.74 -15.70 -6.14
CA ALA A 40 6.56 -14.92 -6.46
C ALA A 40 6.93 -13.61 -7.18
N LEU A 41 8.07 -13.00 -6.84
CA LEU A 41 8.58 -11.83 -7.53
C LEU A 41 9.03 -12.15 -8.97
N ILE A 42 9.70 -13.28 -9.17
CA ILE A 42 10.22 -13.69 -10.49
C ILE A 42 9.10 -14.13 -11.43
N THR A 43 8.04 -14.74 -10.90
CA THR A 43 6.89 -15.23 -11.69
C THR A 43 5.86 -14.15 -11.99
N LEU A 44 5.96 -12.96 -11.38
CA LEU A 44 4.98 -11.89 -11.56
C LEU A 44 5.09 -11.28 -12.97
N PRO A 45 4.01 -11.26 -13.77
CA PRO A 45 4.04 -10.63 -15.07
C PRO A 45 4.12 -9.11 -14.94
N GLU A 46 4.86 -8.50 -15.85
CA GLU A 46 4.93 -7.04 -16.01
C GLU A 46 3.50 -6.47 -16.10
N THR A 47 3.13 -5.63 -15.12
CA THR A 47 1.76 -5.08 -14.99
C THR A 47 1.66 -3.64 -15.55
N TYR A 48 2.78 -3.03 -15.96
CA TYR A 48 2.77 -1.65 -16.46
C TYR A 48 2.14 -1.54 -17.85
N VAL A 49 0.89 -1.05 -17.89
CA VAL A 49 0.05 -0.89 -19.09
C VAL A 49 0.76 -0.26 -20.30
N PRO A 50 1.51 0.84 -20.18
CA PRO A 50 2.16 1.44 -21.35
C PRO A 50 3.31 0.57 -21.89
N VAL A 51 4.02 -0.20 -21.06
CA VAL A 51 5.05 -1.17 -21.52
C VAL A 51 4.39 -2.37 -22.21
N ILE A 52 3.26 -2.86 -21.70
CA ILE A 52 2.48 -3.93 -22.36
C ILE A 52 2.02 -3.46 -23.75
N ARG A 53 1.46 -2.24 -23.85
CA ARG A 53 1.03 -1.65 -25.13
C ARG A 53 2.20 -1.44 -26.09
N HIS A 54 3.37 -1.03 -25.59
CA HIS A 54 4.57 -0.90 -26.40
C HIS A 54 5.04 -2.25 -26.95
N ARG A 55 5.08 -3.29 -26.11
CA ARG A 55 5.41 -4.67 -26.53
C ARG A 55 4.43 -5.22 -27.56
N LEU A 56 3.13 -4.96 -27.40
CA LEU A 56 2.10 -5.36 -28.36
C LEU A 56 2.28 -4.66 -29.72
N LYS A 57 2.53 -3.34 -29.72
CA LYS A 57 2.82 -2.58 -30.95
C LYS A 57 4.09 -3.07 -31.64
N GLN A 58 5.13 -3.42 -30.88
CA GLN A 58 6.35 -4.00 -31.44
C GLN A 58 6.14 -5.40 -32.02
N LYS A 59 5.30 -6.24 -31.38
CA LYS A 59 4.92 -7.56 -31.93
C LYS A 59 4.09 -7.42 -33.21
N ALA A 60 3.13 -6.48 -33.25
CA ALA A 60 2.35 -6.18 -34.45
C ALA A 60 3.25 -5.70 -35.62
N ARG A 61 4.20 -4.79 -35.35
CA ARG A 61 5.20 -4.36 -36.35
C ARG A 61 6.10 -5.48 -36.84
N LYS A 62 6.47 -6.44 -35.98
CA LYS A 62 7.26 -7.61 -36.39
C LYS A 62 6.44 -8.58 -37.26
N ALA A 63 5.15 -8.73 -36.97
CA ALA A 63 4.23 -9.52 -37.80
C ALA A 63 3.99 -8.85 -39.17
N GLU A 64 3.78 -7.53 -39.20
CA GLU A 64 3.66 -6.77 -40.45
C GLU A 64 4.94 -6.81 -41.29
N ARG A 65 6.13 -6.72 -40.67
CA ARG A 65 7.42 -6.86 -41.35
C ARG A 65 7.67 -8.27 -41.90
N ALA A 66 7.15 -9.30 -41.25
CA ALA A 66 7.19 -10.67 -41.77
C ALA A 66 6.27 -10.85 -42.99
N SER A 67 5.14 -10.12 -43.05
CA SER A 67 4.27 -10.07 -44.24
C SER A 67 4.73 -9.09 -45.32
N GLN A 68 5.59 -8.11 -45.00
CA GLN A 68 6.12 -7.09 -45.91
C GLN A 68 7.49 -7.44 -46.50
N ALA A 69 7.98 -8.67 -46.34
CA ALA A 69 9.10 -9.17 -47.13
C ALA A 69 8.78 -9.25 -48.65
N GLU A 70 7.52 -9.05 -49.05
CA GLU A 70 7.07 -9.06 -50.45
C GLU A 70 6.71 -7.67 -51.02
N LYS A 71 6.69 -6.59 -50.22
CA LYS A 71 6.39 -5.24 -50.74
C LYS A 71 7.36 -4.21 -50.19
N ALA A 72 8.54 -4.20 -50.82
CA ALA A 72 9.33 -3.00 -50.93
C ALA A 72 8.49 -1.87 -51.56
N SER A 73 8.75 -0.64 -51.09
CA SER A 73 8.19 0.61 -51.60
C SER A 73 6.76 0.90 -51.15
N ARG A 74 6.64 1.67 -50.06
CA ARG A 74 5.77 2.86 -50.01
C ARG A 74 6.08 3.65 -48.74
N ASP A 75 6.56 4.86 -48.97
CA ASP A 75 6.55 5.97 -48.02
C ASP A 75 5.18 6.08 -47.34
N ASP A 76 5.18 6.24 -46.02
CA ASP A 76 4.11 6.95 -45.33
C ASP A 76 4.67 7.68 -44.09
N PRO A 77 4.47 9.01 -43.96
CA PRO A 77 5.06 9.84 -42.93
C PRO A 77 4.03 10.12 -41.84
N ASP A 78 3.78 9.17 -40.94
CA ASP A 78 2.97 9.46 -39.74
C ASP A 78 3.50 8.69 -38.52
N MET A 79 4.57 9.26 -37.95
CA MET A 79 5.00 8.92 -36.60
C MET A 79 4.80 10.16 -35.71
N PRO A 80 3.92 10.15 -34.70
CA PRO A 80 4.24 10.83 -33.46
C PRO A 80 5.44 10.08 -32.89
N ALA A 81 6.60 10.53 -33.29
CA ALA A 81 7.86 10.05 -32.83
C ALA A 81 7.82 10.06 -31.30
N LEU A 82 7.94 8.88 -30.68
CA LEU A 82 8.47 8.73 -29.33
C LEU A 82 9.97 9.12 -29.30
N THR A 83 10.34 10.13 -30.09
CA THR A 83 11.61 10.85 -30.10
C THR A 83 11.39 12.15 -29.34
N LYS A 84 10.86 12.02 -28.13
CA LYS A 84 11.44 12.75 -27.03
C LYS A 84 12.01 11.67 -26.14
N THR A 85 13.29 11.42 -26.31
CA THR A 85 14.24 11.33 -25.20
C THR A 85 13.86 12.43 -24.21
N GLU A 86 12.80 12.20 -23.43
CA GLU A 86 12.47 13.04 -22.30
C GLU A 86 13.69 12.96 -21.42
N THR A 87 14.38 14.08 -21.37
CA THR A 87 15.62 14.29 -20.65
C THR A 87 15.40 13.71 -19.27
N LEU A 88 16.07 12.60 -18.95
CA LEU A 88 15.89 11.88 -17.69
C LEU A 88 16.04 12.84 -16.50
N SER A 89 16.87 13.88 -16.62
CA SER A 89 17.03 14.95 -15.64
C SER A 89 15.80 15.85 -15.48
N GLY A 90 15.12 16.22 -16.57
CA GLY A 90 13.90 17.05 -16.54
C GLY A 90 12.72 16.30 -15.92
N ASN A 91 12.59 15.00 -16.23
CA ASN A 91 11.56 14.16 -15.62
C ASN A 91 11.81 13.92 -14.13
N ILE A 92 13.06 13.72 -13.70
CA ILE A 92 13.39 13.55 -12.27
C ILE A 92 12.98 14.78 -11.47
N GLN A 93 13.33 15.99 -11.91
CA GLN A 93 12.97 17.20 -11.17
C GLN A 93 11.45 17.41 -11.09
N VAL A 94 10.72 17.11 -12.17
CA VAL A 94 9.25 17.18 -12.19
C VAL A 94 8.63 16.10 -11.30
N ILE A 95 9.16 14.87 -11.33
CA ILE A 95 8.66 13.74 -10.52
C ILE A 95 8.86 14.02 -9.03
N PHE A 96 9.99 14.60 -8.63
CA PHE A 96 10.24 14.94 -7.22
C PHE A 96 9.57 16.24 -6.77
N ALA A 97 9.53 17.29 -7.60
CA ALA A 97 8.99 18.59 -7.19
C ALA A 97 7.45 18.63 -7.18
N ARG A 98 6.78 17.85 -8.05
CA ARG A 98 5.33 17.88 -8.19
C ARG A 98 4.57 17.45 -6.93
N PRO A 99 4.95 16.38 -6.21
CA PRO A 99 4.35 16.02 -4.92
C PRO A 99 4.45 17.13 -3.87
N PHE A 100 5.62 17.74 -3.69
CA PHE A 100 5.80 18.82 -2.72
C PHE A 100 5.00 20.07 -3.11
N THR A 101 4.98 20.40 -4.40
CA THR A 101 4.20 21.55 -4.90
C THR A 101 2.70 21.33 -4.73
N MET A 102 2.21 20.12 -4.98
CA MET A 102 0.81 19.74 -4.72
C MET A 102 0.49 19.79 -3.23
N MET A 103 1.38 19.30 -2.35
CA MET A 103 1.18 19.34 -0.91
C MET A 103 1.06 20.77 -0.37
N VAL A 104 1.79 21.74 -0.93
CA VAL A 104 1.71 23.15 -0.49
C VAL A 104 0.55 23.91 -1.15
N ARG A 105 0.26 23.65 -2.42
CA ARG A 105 -0.80 24.38 -3.16
C ARG A 105 -2.20 23.83 -2.93
N GLU A 106 -2.34 22.54 -2.65
CA GLU A 106 -3.64 21.89 -2.48
C GLU A 106 -3.86 21.54 -0.99
N PRO A 107 -4.69 22.31 -0.26
CA PRO A 107 -4.86 22.12 1.19
C PRO A 107 -5.44 20.75 1.54
N VAL A 108 -6.29 20.18 0.69
CA VAL A 108 -6.85 18.82 0.89
C VAL A 108 -5.75 17.76 0.94
N VAL A 109 -4.74 17.88 0.07
CA VAL A 109 -3.59 16.97 0.05
C VAL A 109 -2.78 17.13 1.33
N LEU A 110 -2.49 18.37 1.74
CA LEU A 110 -1.77 18.65 2.99
C LEU A 110 -2.43 18.00 4.22
N PHE A 111 -3.72 18.26 4.42
CA PHE A 111 -4.44 17.75 5.60
C PHE A 111 -4.57 16.22 5.57
N SER A 112 -4.84 15.63 4.40
CA SER A 112 -4.91 14.16 4.27
C SER A 112 -3.55 13.50 4.51
N SER A 113 -2.45 14.09 4.00
CA SER A 113 -1.09 13.62 4.25
C SER A 113 -0.70 13.74 5.72
N LEU A 114 -1.00 14.88 6.36
CA LEU A 114 -0.73 15.10 7.78
C LEU A 114 -1.52 14.14 8.67
N TYR A 115 -2.80 13.91 8.34
CA TYR A 115 -3.62 12.91 9.04
C TYR A 115 -3.03 11.52 8.91
N MET A 116 -2.65 11.08 7.69
CA MET A 116 -2.02 9.77 7.50
C MET A 116 -0.69 9.67 8.25
N ALA A 117 0.13 10.73 8.26
CA ALA A 117 1.37 10.77 9.02
C ALA A 117 1.13 10.61 10.53
N LEU A 118 0.11 11.27 11.08
CA LEU A 118 -0.29 11.11 12.48
C LEU A 118 -0.72 9.67 12.78
N VAL A 119 -1.58 9.09 11.95
CA VAL A 119 -2.06 7.71 12.11
C VAL A 119 -0.91 6.70 12.08
N TYR A 120 0.03 6.83 11.13
CA TYR A 120 1.20 5.96 11.07
C TYR A 120 2.18 6.20 12.23
N SER A 121 2.34 7.44 12.67
CA SER A 121 3.17 7.76 13.84
C SER A 121 2.64 7.07 15.10
N ILE A 122 1.32 7.10 15.32
CA ILE A 122 0.66 6.40 16.42
C ILE A 122 0.83 4.89 16.30
N LEU A 123 0.66 4.33 15.10
CA LEU A 123 0.84 2.90 14.85
C LEU A 123 2.28 2.45 15.20
N TYR A 124 3.29 3.23 14.79
CA TYR A 124 4.68 2.91 15.11
C TYR A 124 4.99 3.10 16.60
N LEU A 125 4.37 4.09 17.25
CA LEU A 125 4.48 4.28 18.69
C LEU A 125 3.96 3.05 19.46
N PHE A 126 2.91 2.39 18.98
CA PHE A 126 2.40 1.16 19.60
C PHE A 126 3.42 0.02 19.61
N PHE A 127 4.29 -0.10 18.60
CA PHE A 127 5.34 -1.13 18.61
C PHE A 127 6.31 -0.96 19.78
N GLN A 128 6.51 0.26 20.26
CA GLN A 128 7.37 0.55 21.41
C GLN A 128 6.60 0.63 22.74
N ALA A 129 5.36 1.11 22.71
CA ALA A 129 4.54 1.24 23.90
C ALA A 129 4.05 -0.11 24.44
N TYR A 130 3.74 -1.09 23.57
CA TYR A 130 3.18 -2.37 24.00
C TYR A 130 4.15 -3.18 24.87
N PRO A 131 5.44 -3.32 24.52
CA PRO A 131 6.41 -3.92 25.43
C PRO A 131 6.49 -3.21 26.78
N ILE A 132 6.47 -1.86 26.81
CA ILE A 132 6.54 -1.08 28.05
C ILE A 132 5.31 -1.35 28.95
N ILE A 133 4.11 -1.38 28.38
CA ILE A 133 2.87 -1.59 29.14
C ILE A 133 2.75 -3.05 29.58
N PHE A 134 2.82 -4.00 28.64
CA PHE A 134 2.54 -5.40 28.93
C PHE A 134 3.68 -6.13 29.66
N GLN A 135 4.95 -5.77 29.42
CA GLN A 135 6.06 -6.31 30.23
C GLN A 135 6.25 -5.55 31.53
N GLY A 136 6.09 -4.22 31.52
CA GLY A 136 6.40 -3.40 32.70
C GLY A 136 5.28 -3.35 33.74
N VAL A 137 4.01 -3.26 33.32
CA VAL A 137 2.86 -3.11 34.23
C VAL A 137 2.20 -4.47 34.53
N TYR A 138 2.18 -5.37 33.54
CA TYR A 138 1.50 -6.66 33.62
C TYR A 138 2.45 -7.86 33.75
N ASP A 139 3.76 -7.63 33.82
CA ASP A 139 4.80 -8.66 33.96
C ASP A 139 4.66 -9.84 32.98
N MET A 140 4.18 -9.58 31.76
CA MET A 140 3.98 -10.62 30.74
C MET A 140 5.28 -11.04 30.07
N GLU A 141 5.41 -12.34 29.78
CA GLU A 141 6.56 -12.88 29.05
C GLU A 141 6.64 -12.26 27.62
N PRO A 142 7.86 -12.05 27.07
CA PRO A 142 8.04 -11.46 25.74
C PRO A 142 7.25 -12.12 24.60
N GLY A 143 7.02 -13.43 24.66
CA GLY A 143 6.18 -14.14 23.69
C GLY A 143 4.72 -13.68 23.72
N PHE A 144 4.14 -13.52 24.92
CA PHE A 144 2.75 -13.07 25.09
C PHE A 144 2.56 -11.59 24.74
N VAL A 145 3.60 -10.77 24.90
CA VAL A 145 3.58 -9.37 24.47
C VAL A 145 3.45 -9.26 22.95
N GLY A 146 4.06 -10.17 22.20
CA GLY A 146 3.85 -10.26 20.75
C GLY A 146 2.39 -10.50 20.37
N LEU A 147 1.68 -11.35 21.13
CA LEU A 147 0.25 -11.64 20.91
C LEU A 147 -0.64 -10.41 21.11
N ALA A 148 -0.21 -9.41 21.88
CA ALA A 148 -0.95 -8.15 22.04
C ALA A 148 -1.15 -7.38 20.73
N PHE A 149 -0.41 -7.71 19.65
CA PHE A 149 -0.60 -7.15 18.31
C PHE A 149 -1.70 -7.84 17.47
N LEU A 150 -2.26 -8.97 17.93
CA LEU A 150 -3.35 -9.67 17.23
C LEU A 150 -4.59 -8.80 16.99
N PRO A 151 -5.06 -7.95 17.93
CA PRO A 151 -6.17 -7.03 17.68
C PRO A 151 -5.91 -6.06 16.52
N VAL A 152 -4.65 -5.68 16.26
CA VAL A 152 -4.28 -4.82 15.12
C VAL A 152 -4.46 -5.57 13.79
N LEU A 153 -4.13 -6.86 13.77
CA LEU A 153 -4.39 -7.74 12.61
C LEU A 153 -5.88 -7.96 12.40
N GLY A 154 -6.63 -8.23 13.48
CA GLY A 154 -8.09 -8.34 13.45
C GLY A 154 -8.76 -7.07 12.93
N GLY A 155 -8.33 -5.90 13.42
CA GLY A 155 -8.80 -4.59 12.95
C GLY A 155 -8.48 -4.36 11.47
N SER A 156 -7.30 -4.76 11.00
CA SER A 156 -6.93 -4.68 9.57
C SER A 156 -7.80 -5.58 8.69
N ALA A 157 -8.13 -6.79 9.15
CA ALA A 157 -9.03 -7.71 8.45
C ALA A 157 -10.47 -7.19 8.43
N ALA A 158 -10.97 -6.65 9.54
CA ALA A 158 -12.28 -6.01 9.62
C ALA A 158 -12.37 -4.79 8.68
N ALA A 159 -11.32 -3.95 8.65
CA ALA A 159 -11.24 -2.81 7.74
C ALA A 159 -11.25 -3.25 6.27
N LEU A 160 -10.61 -4.38 5.93
CA LEU A 160 -10.68 -4.96 4.59
C LEU A 160 -12.11 -5.38 4.23
N ALA A 161 -12.80 -6.07 5.15
CA ALA A 161 -14.17 -6.50 4.93
C ALA A 161 -15.11 -5.31 4.69
N VAL A 162 -15.01 -4.27 5.51
CA VAL A 162 -15.78 -3.02 5.34
C VAL A 162 -15.45 -2.33 4.01
N PHE A 163 -14.16 -2.28 3.63
CA PHE A 163 -13.74 -1.70 2.35
C PHE A 163 -14.29 -2.48 1.14
N MET A 164 -14.28 -3.81 1.21
CA MET A 164 -14.83 -4.68 0.16
C MET A 164 -16.34 -4.50 0.02
N TRP A 165 -17.05 -4.46 1.16
CA TRP A 165 -18.49 -4.17 1.20
C TRP A 165 -18.79 -2.81 0.56
N PHE A 166 -18.12 -1.76 1.00
CA PHE A 166 -18.33 -0.41 0.49
C PHE A 166 -17.97 -0.29 -0.99
N SER A 167 -16.90 -0.95 -1.44
CA SER A 167 -16.51 -0.99 -2.85
C SER A 167 -17.56 -1.67 -3.73
N ALA A 168 -18.15 -2.77 -3.25
CA ALA A 168 -19.24 -3.45 -3.95
C ALA A 168 -20.51 -2.59 -4.01
N TYR A 169 -20.85 -1.93 -2.90
CA TYR A 169 -21.96 -0.98 -2.82
C TYR A 169 -21.78 0.20 -3.79
N HIS A 170 -20.58 0.81 -3.79
CA HIS A 170 -20.25 1.90 -4.70
C HIS A 170 -20.29 1.46 -6.17
N ALA A 171 -19.80 0.26 -6.49
CA ALA A 171 -19.88 -0.29 -7.84
C ALA A 171 -21.33 -0.52 -8.30
N ALA A 172 -22.21 -0.97 -7.39
CA ALA A 172 -23.63 -1.11 -7.66
C ALA A 172 -24.33 0.24 -7.86
N ALA A 173 -23.99 1.25 -7.03
CA ALA A 173 -24.51 2.61 -7.15
C ALA A 173 -24.06 3.29 -8.46
N LEU A 174 -22.82 3.04 -8.90
CA LEU A 174 -22.29 3.56 -10.15
C LEU A 174 -23.04 3.00 -11.37
N ARG A 175 -23.36 1.70 -11.34
CA ARG A 175 -24.18 1.05 -12.38
C ARG A 175 -25.61 1.60 -12.45
N ARG A 176 -26.12 2.11 -11.32
CA ARG A 176 -27.45 2.75 -11.23
C ARG A 176 -27.44 4.23 -11.64
N GLY A 177 -26.28 4.79 -12.00
CA GLY A 177 -26.17 6.16 -12.48
C GLY A 177 -26.38 7.24 -11.41
N ALA A 178 -26.21 6.93 -10.12
CA ALA A 178 -26.38 7.91 -9.05
C ALA A 178 -25.38 9.08 -9.19
N SER A 179 -25.82 10.32 -8.95
CA SER A 179 -25.00 11.53 -9.18
C SER A 179 -23.79 11.62 -8.25
N TRP A 180 -23.92 11.16 -7.00
CA TRP A 180 -22.86 11.20 -5.99
C TRP A 180 -21.68 10.26 -6.31
N THR A 181 -21.89 9.25 -7.15
CA THR A 181 -20.85 8.29 -7.57
C THR A 181 -19.85 8.84 -8.59
N ARG A 182 -20.06 10.05 -9.13
CA ARG A 182 -19.15 10.70 -10.10
C ARG A 182 -18.05 11.55 -9.47
N GLN A 183 -18.18 11.89 -8.18
CA GLN A 183 -17.16 12.66 -7.48
C GLN A 183 -16.18 11.71 -6.80
N ASP A 184 -14.92 11.74 -7.25
CA ASP A 184 -13.87 10.85 -6.75
C ASP A 184 -13.58 11.02 -5.25
N GLU A 185 -13.89 12.19 -4.68
CA GLU A 185 -13.76 12.50 -3.26
C GLU A 185 -14.71 11.67 -2.38
N TYR A 186 -15.98 11.56 -2.77
CA TYR A 186 -17.02 10.83 -2.03
C TYR A 186 -16.85 9.32 -2.06
N ARG A 187 -15.98 8.81 -2.95
CA ARG A 187 -15.64 7.40 -3.00
C ARG A 187 -14.87 6.93 -1.76
N ARG A 188 -14.15 7.81 -1.06
CA ARG A 188 -13.32 7.43 0.10
C ARG A 188 -13.68 8.18 1.37
N LEU A 189 -14.29 9.35 1.25
CA LEU A 189 -14.68 10.20 2.38
C LEU A 189 -15.53 9.46 3.44
N PRO A 190 -16.57 8.67 3.09
CA PRO A 190 -17.40 8.02 4.10
C PRO A 190 -16.64 7.01 4.97
N LEU A 191 -15.66 6.32 4.38
CA LEU A 191 -14.81 5.39 5.12
C LEU A 191 -13.85 6.13 6.07
N ALA A 192 -13.33 7.29 5.64
CA ALA A 192 -12.47 8.12 6.47
C ALA A 192 -13.21 8.71 7.67
N CYS A 193 -14.48 9.11 7.50
CA CYS A 193 -15.34 9.62 8.58
C CYS A 193 -15.58 8.59 9.68
N ILE A 194 -15.63 7.30 9.35
CA ILE A 194 -15.77 6.21 10.33
C ILE A 194 -14.43 5.93 11.03
N GLY A 195 -13.33 6.03 10.29
CA GLY A 195 -11.98 5.78 10.81
C GLY A 195 -11.54 6.78 11.89
N GLY A 196 -11.95 8.05 11.78
CA GLY A 196 -11.60 9.10 12.75
C GLY A 196 -12.02 8.78 14.19
N PRO A 197 -13.31 8.64 14.49
CA PRO A 197 -13.80 8.30 15.83
C PRO A 197 -13.27 6.96 16.34
N ALA A 198 -13.12 5.97 15.46
CA ALA A 198 -12.59 4.65 15.81
C ALA A 198 -11.14 4.74 16.35
N LEU A 199 -10.32 5.62 15.77
CA LEU A 199 -8.95 5.85 16.23
C LEU A 199 -8.91 6.59 17.58
N SER A 200 -9.80 7.54 17.81
CA SER A 200 -9.91 8.19 19.12
C SER A 200 -10.36 7.21 20.22
N LEU A 201 -11.33 6.36 19.91
CA LEU A 201 -11.81 5.30 20.81
C LEU A 201 -10.70 4.29 21.14
N SER A 202 -9.89 3.89 20.17
CA SER A 202 -8.80 2.94 20.41
C SER A 202 -7.70 3.51 21.30
N LEU A 203 -7.34 4.78 21.11
CA LEU A 203 -6.38 5.49 21.96
C LEU A 203 -6.89 5.63 23.40
N PHE A 204 -8.17 5.98 23.55
CA PHE A 204 -8.80 6.06 24.86
C PHE A 204 -8.78 4.71 25.58
N TRP A 205 -9.14 3.64 24.88
CA TRP A 205 -9.13 2.29 25.45
C TRP A 205 -7.73 1.86 25.86
N LEU A 206 -6.71 2.13 25.03
CA LEU A 206 -5.32 1.83 25.37
C LEU A 206 -4.88 2.58 26.63
N GLY A 207 -5.12 3.90 26.69
CA GLY A 207 -4.75 4.73 27.84
C GLY A 207 -5.50 4.37 29.13
N TRP A 208 -6.72 3.84 29.00
CA TRP A 208 -7.46 3.27 30.13
C TRP A 208 -6.84 1.96 30.59
N SER A 209 -6.52 1.05 29.66
CA SER A 209 -5.89 -0.24 29.96
C SER A 209 -4.43 -0.14 30.40
N SER A 210 -3.75 1.00 30.20
CA SER A 210 -2.36 1.16 30.61
C SER A 210 -2.20 1.61 32.06
N ARG A 211 -3.29 1.71 32.82
CA ARG A 211 -3.29 2.05 34.24
C ARG A 211 -3.61 0.77 35.03
N ALA A 212 -2.67 0.35 35.87
CA ALA A 212 -2.91 -0.67 36.90
C ALA A 212 -3.85 -0.13 37.98
#